data_AF-A0A141RQZ7-F1
#
_entry.id   AF-A0A141RQZ7-F1
#
_cell.length_a   1.000
_cell.length_b   1.000
_cell.length_c   1.000
_cell.angle_alpha   90.00
_cell.angle_beta   90.00
_cell.angle_gamma   90.00
#
_symmetry.space_group_name_H-M   'P 1'
#
loop_
_entity.id
_entity.type
_entity.pdbx_description
1 polymer ?
#
loop_
_entity_poly.entity_id
_entity_poly.type
_entity_poly.pdbx_seq_one_letter_code
_entity_poly.pdbx_strand_id
1 'polypeptide(L)'
;MTHAVSPSELSKLPTNKTKRLYRLPARFYGYQLFVLIVLALLFTWLSRDESLDRWITGFWYDAATHHFPLQQNPLLDLLNHRLAKYVAIALAAASLIYGAYKRNARLVTAALLMGLGALVVGVLKSISHHSCPWDLVEYGGKAVSYPLFNAVPADSGPGRCFPGGHASSGFMV
;
A
#
# COMPACT_ATOMS: atom_id res chain seq x y z
N MET A 1 -3.69 6.76 -60.62
CA MET A 1 -2.71 5.66 -60.49
C MET A 1 -2.83 5.10 -59.08
N THR A 2 -3.47 3.94 -58.93
CA THR A 2 -3.61 3.24 -57.64
C THR A 2 -2.47 2.25 -57.48
N HIS A 3 -1.48 2.58 -56.66
CA HIS A 3 -0.39 1.65 -56.35
C HIS A 3 -0.93 0.51 -55.48
N ALA A 4 -1.17 -0.65 -56.09
CA ALA A 4 -1.50 -1.88 -55.37
C ALA A 4 -0.25 -2.34 -54.59
N VAL A 5 -0.37 -2.39 -53.26
CA VAL A 5 0.70 -2.88 -52.37
C VAL A 5 0.81 -4.40 -52.52
N SER A 6 2.02 -4.90 -52.78
CA SER A 6 2.29 -6.33 -52.93
C SER A 6 1.93 -7.12 -51.66
N PRO A 7 1.38 -8.34 -51.77
CA PRO A 7 1.21 -9.25 -50.62
C PRO A 7 2.50 -9.50 -49.83
N SER A 8 3.67 -9.40 -50.48
CA SER A 8 5.00 -9.55 -49.84
C SER A 8 5.42 -8.35 -48.99
N GLU A 9 4.83 -7.18 -49.18
CA GLU A 9 5.01 -6.01 -48.31
C GLU A 9 4.06 -6.08 -47.11
N LEU A 10 2.85 -6.62 -47.32
CA LEU A 10 1.87 -6.82 -46.25
C LEU A 10 2.37 -7.79 -45.17
N SER A 11 3.14 -8.82 -45.54
CA SER A 11 3.74 -9.78 -44.60
C SER A 11 4.93 -9.24 -43.80
N LYS A 12 5.52 -8.11 -44.22
CA LYS A 12 6.59 -7.40 -43.49
C LYS A 12 6.04 -6.43 -42.44
N LEU A 13 4.75 -6.11 -42.47
CA LEU A 13 4.14 -5.23 -41.49
C LEU A 13 4.30 -5.83 -40.08
N PRO A 14 4.80 -5.07 -39.09
CA PRO A 14 5.01 -5.57 -37.74
C PRO A 14 3.65 -5.90 -37.11
N THR A 15 3.29 -7.19 -37.13
CA THR A 15 2.07 -7.68 -36.51
C THR A 15 2.14 -7.44 -35.00
N ASN A 16 1.42 -6.42 -34.55
CA ASN A 16 1.30 -6.10 -33.13
C ASN A 16 0.51 -7.22 -32.45
N LYS A 17 1.24 -8.26 -32.01
CA LYS A 17 0.69 -9.44 -31.32
C LYS A 17 0.10 -9.01 -29.99
N THR A 18 -1.17 -8.61 -30.02
CA THR A 18 -2.00 -8.37 -28.84
C THR A 18 -2.13 -9.67 -28.05
N LYS A 19 -1.20 -9.90 -27.13
CA LYS A 19 -1.29 -10.97 -26.12
C LYS A 19 -2.54 -10.70 -25.27
N ARG A 20 -3.70 -11.24 -25.70
CA ARG A 20 -4.96 -11.22 -24.95
C ARG A 20 -4.65 -11.51 -23.50
N LEU A 21 -5.02 -10.58 -22.62
CA LEU A 21 -5.01 -10.85 -21.18
C LEU A 21 -5.99 -11.99 -20.96
N TYR A 22 -5.50 -13.10 -20.41
CA TYR A 22 -6.30 -14.30 -20.24
C TYR A 22 -7.37 -14.01 -19.18
N ARG A 23 -8.61 -13.81 -19.61
CA ARG A 23 -9.73 -13.55 -18.70
C ARG A 23 -10.02 -14.84 -17.94
N LEU A 24 -9.72 -14.84 -16.65
CA LEU A 24 -9.98 -15.98 -15.77
C LEU A 24 -11.50 -16.25 -15.68
N PRO A 25 -11.93 -17.49 -15.41
CA PRO A 25 -13.35 -17.81 -15.33
C PRO A 25 -14.01 -17.06 -14.17
N ALA A 26 -15.29 -16.68 -14.29
CA ALA A 26 -16.00 -15.86 -13.30
C ALA A 26 -15.87 -16.38 -11.86
N ARG A 27 -15.87 -17.72 -11.69
CA ARG A 27 -15.63 -18.40 -10.40
C ARG A 27 -14.34 -17.96 -9.69
N PHE A 28 -13.26 -17.67 -10.42
CA PHE A 28 -12.00 -17.21 -9.84
C PHE A 28 -12.18 -15.86 -9.15
N TYR A 29 -12.80 -14.89 -9.83
CA TYR A 29 -13.09 -13.58 -9.27
C TYR A 29 -14.09 -13.67 -8.11
N GLY A 30 -15.08 -14.57 -8.20
CA GLY A 30 -16.01 -14.85 -7.11
C GLY A 30 -15.32 -15.38 -5.84
N TYR A 31 -14.45 -16.40 -5.98
CA TYR A 31 -13.66 -16.91 -4.85
C TYR A 31 -12.72 -15.86 -4.27
N GLN A 32 -12.01 -15.11 -5.12
CA GLN A 32 -11.11 -14.05 -4.65
C GLN A 32 -11.86 -12.96 -3.89
N LEU A 33 -13.01 -12.51 -4.40
CA LEU A 33 -13.85 -11.52 -3.72
C LEU A 33 -14.39 -12.06 -2.39
N PHE A 34 -14.87 -13.30 -2.37
CA PHE A 34 -15.35 -13.95 -1.14
C PHE A 34 -14.25 -14.05 -0.07
N VAL A 35 -13.06 -14.53 -0.43
CA VAL A 35 -11.92 -14.63 0.48
C VAL A 35 -11.50 -13.25 0.99
N LEU A 36 -11.43 -12.23 0.12
CA LEU A 36 -11.10 -10.86 0.53
C LEU A 36 -12.15 -10.26 1.48
N ILE A 37 -13.45 -10.53 1.26
CA ILE A 37 -14.52 -10.09 2.17
C ILE A 37 -14.40 -10.80 3.53
N VAL A 38 -14.19 -12.12 3.54
CA VAL A 38 -14.02 -12.90 4.78
C VAL A 38 -12.80 -12.41 5.57
N LEU A 39 -11.67 -12.16 4.91
CA LEU A 39 -10.48 -11.60 5.54
C LEU A 39 -10.71 -10.17 6.05
N ALA A 40 -11.38 -9.31 5.27
CA ALA A 40 -11.71 -7.95 5.70
C ALA A 40 -12.61 -7.95 6.95
N LEU A 41 -13.63 -8.80 6.99
CA LEU A 41 -14.49 -8.98 8.17
C LEU A 41 -13.71 -9.53 9.37
N LEU A 42 -12.87 -10.53 9.16
CA LEU A 42 -12.03 -11.12 10.21
C LEU A 42 -11.06 -10.09 10.82
N PHE A 43 -10.32 -9.33 9.99
CA PHE A 43 -9.40 -8.31 10.49
C PHE A 43 -10.12 -7.11 11.11
N THR A 44 -11.31 -6.73 10.61
CA THR A 44 -12.14 -5.69 11.23
C THR A 44 -12.65 -6.15 12.60
N TRP A 45 -13.02 -7.42 12.74
CA TRP A 45 -13.41 -8.02 14.01
C TRP A 45 -12.24 -8.15 14.98
N LEU A 46 -11.03 -8.47 14.50
CA LEU A 46 -9.83 -8.55 15.32
C LEU A 46 -9.31 -7.18 15.79
N SER A 47 -9.57 -6.12 15.02
CA SER A 47 -9.20 -4.73 15.35
C SER A 47 -10.23 -4.01 16.24
N ARG A 48 -11.40 -4.60 16.50
CA ARG A 48 -12.54 -3.98 17.19
C ARG A 48 -12.27 -3.53 18.63
N ASP A 49 -11.36 -4.19 19.34
CA ASP A 49 -11.03 -3.92 20.74
C ASP A 49 -9.58 -3.44 20.94
N GLU A 50 -8.83 -3.27 19.84
CA GLU A 50 -7.39 -2.94 19.82
C GLU A 50 -6.51 -3.90 20.65
N SER A 51 -7.03 -5.03 21.16
CA SER A 51 -6.34 -5.88 22.13
C SER A 51 -5.11 -6.56 21.53
N LEU A 52 -5.25 -7.04 20.29
CA LEU A 52 -4.15 -7.60 19.49
C LEU A 52 -3.07 -6.55 19.24
N ASP A 53 -3.47 -5.34 18.83
CA ASP A 53 -2.55 -4.26 18.50
C ASP A 53 -1.76 -3.85 19.76
N ARG A 54 -2.44 -3.67 20.90
CA ARG A 54 -1.80 -3.38 22.20
C ARG A 54 -0.87 -4.50 22.66
N TRP A 55 -1.24 -5.77 22.46
CA TRP A 55 -0.40 -6.93 22.79
C TRP A 55 0.88 -6.96 21.94
N ILE A 56 0.77 -6.72 20.63
CA ILE A 56 1.93 -6.63 19.72
C ILE A 56 2.81 -5.42 20.06
N THR A 57 2.20 -4.26 20.32
CA THR A 57 2.92 -3.03 20.71
C THR A 57 3.65 -3.19 22.05
N GLY A 58 3.10 -3.98 22.98
CA GLY A 58 3.71 -4.27 24.29
C GLY A 58 5.10 -4.90 24.22
N PHE A 59 5.45 -5.62 23.14
CA PHE A 59 6.81 -6.16 22.95
C PHE A 59 7.88 -5.10 22.67
N TRP A 60 7.48 -3.88 22.31
CA TRP A 60 8.37 -2.78 21.90
C TRP A 60 8.33 -1.57 22.85
N TYR A 61 7.42 -1.60 23.82
CA TYR A 61 7.22 -0.56 24.82
C TYR A 61 7.90 -0.91 26.15
N ASP A 62 8.60 0.04 26.76
CA ASP A 62 9.11 -0.11 28.12
C ASP A 62 8.18 0.60 29.11
N ALA A 63 7.47 -0.20 29.90
CA ALA A 63 6.54 0.28 30.92
C ALA A 63 7.23 0.89 32.15
N ALA A 64 8.51 0.58 32.43
CA ALA A 64 9.22 1.15 33.56
C ALA A 64 9.66 2.61 33.30
N THR A 65 9.86 2.96 32.03
CA THR A 65 10.38 4.25 31.58
C THR A 65 9.39 5.02 30.70
N HIS A 66 8.17 4.50 30.53
CA HIS A 66 7.05 5.08 29.76
C HIS A 66 7.43 5.58 28.36
N HIS A 67 8.25 4.83 27.62
CA HIS A 67 8.59 5.18 26.24
C HIS A 67 8.87 3.94 25.37
N PHE A 68 9.09 4.17 24.07
CA PHE A 68 9.54 3.17 23.12
C PHE A 68 11.06 3.32 22.91
N PRO A 69 11.92 2.43 23.44
CA PRO A 69 13.38 2.61 23.40
C PRO A 69 13.97 2.74 22.00
N LEU A 70 13.27 2.21 20.97
CA LEU A 70 13.69 2.24 19.57
C LEU A 70 13.06 3.39 18.75
N GLN A 71 12.22 4.24 19.34
CA GLN A 71 11.47 5.30 18.63
C GLN A 71 12.38 6.21 17.79
N GLN A 72 13.53 6.60 18.34
CA GLN A 72 14.47 7.54 17.73
C GLN A 72 15.71 6.85 17.15
N ASN A 73 15.69 5.53 16.94
CA ASN A 73 16.84 4.80 16.43
C ASN A 73 17.13 5.16 14.96
N PRO A 74 18.28 5.80 14.64
CA PRO A 74 18.54 6.32 13.30
C PRO A 74 18.75 5.22 12.27
N LEU A 75 19.22 4.04 12.67
CA LEU A 75 19.36 2.89 11.78
C LEU A 75 18.00 2.31 11.39
N LEU A 76 17.05 2.28 12.34
CA LEU A 76 15.68 1.84 12.08
C LEU A 76 14.92 2.83 11.18
N ASP A 77 15.06 4.14 11.40
CA ASP A 77 14.52 5.17 10.51
C ASP A 77 15.12 5.06 9.09
N LEU A 78 16.44 4.91 8.98
CA LEU A 78 17.11 4.78 7.70
C LEU A 78 16.66 3.53 6.92
N LEU A 79 16.67 2.35 7.54
CA LEU A 79 16.31 1.10 6.88
C LEU A 79 14.81 1.01 6.61
N ASN A 80 13.99 1.20 7.65
CA ASN A 80 12.56 0.93 7.57
C ASN A 80 11.79 2.11 6.95
N HIS A 81 12.05 3.34 7.37
CA HIS A 81 11.25 4.49 6.88
C HIS A 81 11.79 5.07 5.56
N ARG A 82 13.11 5.30 5.45
CA ARG A 82 13.71 5.98 4.30
C ARG A 82 14.01 5.05 3.14
N LEU A 83 14.84 4.03 3.35
CA LEU A 83 15.35 3.16 2.29
C LEU A 83 14.22 2.41 1.59
N ALA A 84 13.33 1.74 2.34
CA ALA A 84 12.19 1.04 1.79
C ALA A 84 11.30 1.95 0.91
N LYS A 85 11.02 3.17 1.38
CA LYS A 85 10.25 4.19 0.63
C LYS A 85 10.94 4.61 -0.67
N TYR A 86 12.23 4.94 -0.62
CA TYR A 86 12.96 5.39 -1.81
C TYR A 86 13.18 4.26 -2.82
N VAL A 87 13.42 3.02 -2.36
CA VAL A 87 13.52 1.83 -3.24
C VAL A 87 12.19 1.58 -3.94
N ALA A 88 11.06 1.61 -3.23
CA ALA A 88 9.74 1.43 -3.85
C ALA A 88 9.43 2.51 -4.90
N ILE A 89 9.71 3.78 -4.60
CA ILE A 89 9.54 4.90 -5.55
C ILE A 89 10.46 4.74 -6.76
N ALA A 90 11.74 4.39 -6.54
CA ALA A 90 12.71 4.21 -7.62
C ALA A 90 12.33 3.04 -8.54
N LEU A 91 11.86 1.91 -7.99
CA LEU A 91 11.39 0.76 -8.77
C LEU A 91 10.15 1.10 -9.60
N ALA A 92 9.17 1.81 -9.03
CA ALA A 92 7.98 2.26 -9.75
C ALA A 92 8.35 3.24 -10.87
N ALA A 93 9.19 4.25 -10.59
CA ALA A 93 9.64 5.22 -11.58
C ALA A 93 10.47 4.59 -12.71
N ALA A 94 11.43 3.71 -12.37
CA ALA A 94 12.22 2.98 -13.35
C ALA A 94 11.34 2.08 -14.24
N SER A 95 10.37 1.39 -13.64
CA SER A 95 9.40 0.54 -14.37
C SER A 95 8.52 1.35 -15.32
N LEU A 96 8.11 2.57 -14.91
CA LEU A 96 7.35 3.50 -15.75
C LEU A 96 8.19 4.00 -16.94
N ILE A 97 9.40 4.49 -16.68
CA ILE A 97 10.30 5.05 -17.70
C ILE A 97 10.72 3.96 -18.69
N TYR A 98 11.18 2.80 -18.19
CA TYR A 98 11.56 1.66 -19.02
C TYR A 98 10.37 1.08 -19.80
N GLY A 99 9.21 0.98 -19.15
CA GLY A 99 7.95 0.56 -19.76
C GLY A 99 7.54 1.49 -20.92
N ALA A 100 7.61 2.80 -20.72
CA ALA A 100 7.31 3.79 -21.75
C ALA A 100 8.32 3.72 -22.92
N TYR A 101 9.62 3.68 -22.62
CA TYR A 101 10.69 3.59 -23.62
C TYR A 101 10.57 2.32 -24.48
N LYS A 102 10.33 1.15 -23.85
CA LYS A 102 10.10 -0.12 -24.56
C LYS A 102 8.67 -0.29 -25.12
N ARG A 103 7.80 0.73 -24.97
CA ARG A 103 6.36 0.68 -25.31
C ARG A 103 5.63 -0.54 -24.71
N ASN A 104 6.10 -1.02 -23.56
CA ASN A 104 5.52 -2.16 -22.86
C ASN A 104 4.39 -1.68 -21.94
N ALA A 105 3.17 -1.64 -22.49
CA ALA A 105 1.98 -1.20 -21.79
C ALA A 105 1.76 -1.91 -20.43
N ARG A 106 2.16 -3.17 -20.28
CA ARG A 106 1.98 -3.91 -19.01
C ARG A 106 2.83 -3.34 -17.87
N LEU A 107 4.09 -2.98 -18.14
CA LEU A 107 4.96 -2.36 -17.14
C LEU A 107 4.50 -0.94 -16.80
N VAL A 108 4.03 -0.19 -17.80
CA VAL A 108 3.43 1.14 -17.60
C VAL A 108 2.18 1.03 -16.71
N THR A 109 1.26 0.11 -17.01
CA THR A 109 0.05 -0.09 -16.19
C THR A 109 0.40 -0.53 -14.76
N ALA A 110 1.35 -1.46 -14.58
CA ALA A 110 1.79 -1.86 -13.25
C ALA A 110 2.36 -0.66 -12.46
N ALA A 111 3.30 0.08 -13.03
CA ALA A 111 3.92 1.23 -12.38
C ALA A 111 2.90 2.36 -12.05
N LEU A 112 1.91 2.59 -12.92
CA LEU A 112 0.82 3.52 -12.67
C LEU A 112 -0.08 3.05 -11.51
N LEU A 113 -0.37 1.75 -11.42
CA LEU A 113 -1.15 1.18 -10.32
C LEU A 113 -0.38 1.20 -9.00
N MET A 114 0.94 0.95 -9.00
CA MET A 114 1.81 1.14 -7.83
C MET A 114 1.73 2.59 -7.32
N GLY A 115 1.93 3.56 -8.22
CA GLY A 115 1.89 4.99 -7.91
C GLY A 115 0.51 5.45 -7.42
N LEU A 116 -0.57 4.98 -8.04
CA LEU A 116 -1.94 5.28 -7.62
C LEU A 116 -2.26 4.69 -6.24
N GLY A 117 -1.86 3.45 -5.97
CA GLY A 117 -2.02 2.81 -4.66
C GLY A 117 -1.27 3.57 -3.56
N ALA A 118 0.00 3.91 -3.80
CA ALA A 118 0.80 4.72 -2.88
C ALA A 118 0.21 6.13 -2.66
N LEU A 119 -0.34 6.75 -3.71
CA LEU A 119 -1.03 8.05 -3.61
C LEU A 119 -2.29 7.96 -2.75
N VAL A 120 -3.18 6.99 -3.02
CA VAL A 120 -4.43 6.80 -2.26
C VAL A 120 -4.13 6.53 -0.79
N VAL A 121 -3.19 5.63 -0.49
CA VAL A 121 -2.75 5.34 0.89
C VAL A 121 -2.13 6.57 1.54
N GLY A 122 -1.30 7.33 0.80
CA GLY A 122 -0.71 8.59 1.29
C GLY A 122 -1.76 9.66 1.59
N VAL A 123 -2.82 9.75 0.79
CA VAL A 123 -3.94 10.69 1.00
C VAL A 123 -4.83 10.25 2.17
N LEU A 124 -5.09 8.94 2.33
CA LEU A 124 -5.83 8.37 3.47
C LEU A 124 -5.03 8.36 4.78
N LYS A 125 -3.70 8.41 4.70
CA LYS A 125 -2.80 8.59 5.83
C LYS A 125 -2.60 10.07 6.16
N SER A 126 -2.69 10.96 5.17
CA SER A 126 -3.24 12.29 5.40
C SER A 126 -4.72 12.17 5.80
N ILE A 127 -5.36 13.23 6.30
CA ILE A 127 -6.74 13.26 6.84
C ILE A 127 -7.10 12.27 7.98
N SER A 128 -6.32 11.22 8.23
CA SER A 128 -6.55 10.25 9.30
C SER A 128 -6.17 10.80 10.67
N HIS A 129 -7.07 10.58 11.63
CA HIS A 129 -6.97 11.01 13.03
C HIS A 129 -6.40 9.94 13.97
N HIS A 130 -6.09 8.73 13.48
CA HIS A 130 -5.43 7.72 14.32
C HIS A 130 -3.96 8.10 14.52
N SER A 131 -3.61 8.43 15.76
CA SER A 131 -2.26 8.79 16.19
C SER A 131 -1.33 7.59 16.33
N CYS A 132 -0.03 7.83 16.45
CA CYS A 132 0.96 6.76 16.61
C CYS A 132 1.01 6.26 18.05
N PRO A 133 1.50 5.02 18.29
CA PRO A 133 1.52 4.45 19.65
C PRO A 133 2.18 5.37 20.68
N TRP A 134 3.34 5.95 20.38
CA TRP A 134 4.05 6.89 21.28
C TRP A 134 3.31 8.21 21.56
N ASP A 135 2.28 8.54 20.78
CA ASP A 135 1.44 9.72 21.02
C ASP A 135 0.22 9.38 21.90
N LEU A 136 -0.09 8.10 22.13
CA LEU A 136 -1.25 7.66 22.92
C LEU A 136 -1.01 7.74 24.43
N VAL A 137 -2.07 8.02 25.20
CA VAL A 137 -2.03 8.10 26.67
C VAL A 137 -1.52 6.81 27.31
N GLU A 138 -1.87 5.62 26.78
CA GLU A 138 -1.39 4.34 27.32
C GLU A 138 0.13 4.17 27.29
N TYR A 139 0.83 4.93 26.43
CA TYR A 139 2.27 4.82 26.21
C TYR A 139 3.04 6.11 26.54
N GLY A 140 2.47 6.99 27.38
CA GLY A 140 3.12 8.22 27.85
C GLY A 140 2.82 9.48 27.02
N GLY A 141 1.98 9.37 26.01
CA GLY A 141 1.52 10.48 25.17
C GLY A 141 0.28 11.21 25.71
N LYS A 142 -0.51 11.78 24.81
CA LYS A 142 -1.70 12.62 25.12
C LYS A 142 -2.94 12.32 24.28
N ALA A 143 -2.81 11.48 23.24
CA ALA A 143 -3.89 11.14 22.34
C ALA A 143 -4.73 9.98 22.90
N VAL A 144 -6.05 10.05 22.72
CA VAL A 144 -6.98 8.99 23.12
C VAL A 144 -7.05 7.94 22.01
N SER A 145 -6.82 6.67 22.36
CA SER A 145 -7.02 5.51 21.47
C SER A 145 -8.51 5.33 21.12
N TYR A 146 -8.80 4.83 19.92
CA TYR A 146 -10.17 4.54 19.51
C TYR A 146 -10.20 3.52 18.37
N PRO A 147 -11.03 2.45 18.48
CA PRO A 147 -11.12 1.41 17.46
C PRO A 147 -11.50 1.92 16.07
N LEU A 148 -11.11 1.15 15.06
CA LEU A 148 -11.40 1.43 13.66
C LEU A 148 -12.92 1.56 13.42
N PHE A 149 -13.31 2.62 12.70
CA PHE A 149 -14.70 3.02 12.40
C PHE A 149 -15.53 3.60 13.58
N ASN A 150 -14.97 3.78 14.77
CA ASN A 150 -15.64 4.58 15.81
C ASN A 150 -15.59 6.09 15.50
N ALA A 151 -16.44 6.86 16.19
CA ALA A 151 -16.40 8.32 16.13
C ALA A 151 -15.05 8.85 16.64
N VAL A 152 -14.47 9.80 15.91
CA VAL A 152 -13.17 10.41 16.26
C VAL A 152 -13.34 11.26 17.52
N PRO A 153 -12.57 11.00 18.61
CA PRO A 153 -12.62 11.83 19.81
C PRO A 153 -11.95 13.19 19.57
N ALA A 154 -12.33 14.19 20.36
CA ALA A 154 -11.73 15.54 20.30
C ALA A 154 -10.20 15.47 20.49
N ASP A 155 -9.74 14.68 21.45
CA ASP A 155 -8.34 14.48 21.81
C ASP A 155 -7.68 13.31 21.03
N SER A 156 -8.02 13.16 19.75
CA SER A 156 -7.45 12.11 18.87
C SER A 156 -5.95 12.25 18.59
N GLY A 157 -5.34 13.39 18.91
CA GLY A 157 -3.91 13.66 18.74
C GLY A 157 -3.50 14.08 17.32
N PRO A 158 -2.20 13.99 16.97
CA PRO A 158 -1.68 14.45 15.67
C PRO A 158 -2.18 13.61 14.47
N GLY A 159 -2.66 12.39 14.71
CA GLY A 159 -3.15 11.48 13.68
C GLY A 159 -2.04 10.91 12.79
N ARG A 160 -2.36 10.70 11.51
CA ARG A 160 -1.43 10.33 10.43
C ARG A 160 -0.75 8.96 10.52
N CYS A 161 -1.12 8.10 11.46
CA CYS A 161 -0.43 6.83 11.68
C CYS A 161 -1.11 5.62 11.02
N PHE A 162 -2.44 5.65 10.86
CA PHE A 162 -3.21 4.72 10.03
C PHE A 162 -3.63 5.38 8.70
N PRO A 163 -3.70 4.65 7.55
CA PRO A 163 -3.21 3.29 7.32
C PRO A 163 -1.68 3.16 7.37
N GLY A 164 -1.21 1.92 7.56
CA GLY A 164 0.21 1.59 7.65
C GLY A 164 0.88 1.54 6.28
N GLY A 165 1.84 2.44 6.03
CA GLY A 165 2.52 2.56 4.73
C GLY A 165 3.23 1.28 4.30
N HIS A 166 3.95 0.61 5.21
CA HIS A 166 4.64 -0.66 4.95
C HIS A 166 3.67 -1.77 4.56
N ALA A 167 2.62 -1.99 5.35
CA ALA A 167 1.60 -2.98 5.07
C ALA A 167 0.95 -2.75 3.70
N SER A 168 0.51 -1.52 3.42
CA SER A 168 -0.05 -1.19 2.11
C SER A 168 0.95 -1.35 0.96
N SER A 169 2.23 -1.08 1.19
CA SER A 169 3.26 -1.20 0.16
C SER A 169 3.56 -2.66 -0.25
N GLY A 170 3.37 -3.62 0.66
CA GLY A 170 3.47 -5.06 0.34
C GLY A 170 2.37 -5.57 -0.61
N PHE A 171 1.29 -4.80 -0.77
CA PHE A 171 0.17 -5.12 -1.69
C PHE A 171 0.10 -4.18 -2.91
N MET A 172 1.15 -3.38 -3.18
CA MET A 172 1.20 -2.60 -4.42
C MET A 172 1.59 -3.51 -5.61
N VAL A 173 0.56 -4.00 -6.30
CA VAL A 173 0.54 -4.73 -7.60
C VAL A 173 1.77 -5.52 -8.05
#